data_AF-A0A662CCB0-F1
#
_entry.id   AF-A0A662CCB0-F1
#
_cell.length_a   1.000
_cell.length_b   1.000
_cell.length_c   1.000
_cell.angle_alpha   90.00
_cell.angle_beta   90.00
_cell.angle_gamma   90.00
#
_symmetry.space_group_name_H-M   'P 1'
#
loop_
_entity.id
_entity.type
_entity.pdbx_description
1 polymer ?
#
loop_
_entity_poly.entity_id
_entity_poly.type
_entity_poly.pdbx_seq_one_letter_code
_entity_poly.pdbx_strand_id
1 'polypeptide(L)'
;EDHPERPQALDTFLEFLGTRVVDFTAKTYCCGAAQMVAHEEACLPLVRRILSDATRKGAQAIVAICPLCQFNLEAPQGKLGVGNVPVVYFTQLLGLAIGMDRKVLGLKKLLVPFKVAV
;
A
#
# COMPACT_ATOMS: atom_id res chain seq x y z
N GLU A 1 -3.95 -17.92 -14.88
CA GLU A 1 -4.63 -16.64 -14.64
C GLU A 1 -5.03 -16.59 -13.18
N ASP A 2 -5.01 -15.41 -12.57
CA ASP A 2 -5.34 -15.22 -11.15
C ASP A 2 -6.86 -15.07 -10.96
N HIS A 3 -7.38 -15.34 -9.76
CA HIS A 3 -8.80 -15.20 -9.48
C HIS A 3 -9.16 -13.71 -9.34
N PRO A 4 -10.16 -13.17 -10.09
CA PRO A 4 -10.43 -11.73 -10.10
C PRO A 4 -10.85 -11.18 -8.73
N GLU A 5 -11.66 -11.94 -7.97
CA GLU A 5 -12.13 -11.51 -6.64
C GLU A 5 -11.18 -11.88 -5.50
N ARG A 6 -10.19 -12.75 -5.76
CA ARG A 6 -9.27 -13.28 -4.74
C ARG A 6 -7.87 -13.44 -5.33
N PRO A 7 -7.27 -12.37 -5.86
CA PRO A 7 -5.97 -12.46 -6.51
C PRO A 7 -4.88 -12.81 -5.49
N GLN A 8 -4.00 -13.72 -5.85
CA GLN A 8 -2.88 -14.20 -5.02
C GLN A 8 -1.51 -13.92 -5.63
N ALA A 9 -1.43 -13.39 -6.85
CA ALA A 9 -0.15 -13.17 -7.54
C ALA A 9 0.78 -12.21 -6.77
N LEU A 10 0.24 -11.07 -6.31
CA LEU A 10 1.02 -10.12 -5.52
C LEU A 10 1.38 -10.69 -4.15
N ASP A 11 0.50 -11.48 -3.54
CA ASP A 11 0.79 -12.12 -2.25
C ASP A 11 1.96 -13.09 -2.37
N THR A 12 1.87 -13.99 -3.35
CA THR A 12 2.91 -15.00 -3.61
C THR A 12 4.24 -14.33 -3.91
N PHE A 13 4.23 -13.24 -4.67
CA PHE A 13 5.41 -12.42 -4.92
C PHE A 13 5.99 -11.85 -3.62
N LEU A 14 5.17 -11.28 -2.76
CA LEU A 14 5.60 -10.71 -1.48
C LEU A 14 6.13 -11.77 -0.51
N GLU A 15 5.49 -12.93 -0.45
CA GLU A 15 5.96 -14.08 0.33
C GLU A 15 7.30 -14.60 -0.19
N PHE A 16 7.49 -14.65 -1.51
CA PHE A 16 8.77 -15.02 -2.12
C PHE A 16 9.90 -14.05 -1.75
N LEU A 17 9.60 -12.76 -1.56
CA LEU A 17 10.57 -11.77 -1.05
C LEU A 17 10.86 -11.92 0.46
N GLY A 18 10.28 -12.90 1.13
CA GLY A 18 10.45 -13.13 2.57
C GLY A 18 9.54 -12.28 3.45
N THR A 19 8.53 -11.62 2.89
CA THR A 19 7.58 -10.83 3.67
C THR A 19 6.40 -11.68 4.13
N ARG A 20 5.77 -11.29 5.24
CA ARG A 20 4.51 -11.91 5.69
C ARG A 20 3.32 -11.11 5.14
N VAL A 21 2.51 -11.75 4.31
CA VAL A 21 1.28 -11.12 3.80
C VAL A 21 0.19 -11.16 4.87
N VAL A 22 -0.35 -9.98 5.18
CA VAL A 22 -1.49 -9.83 6.09
C VAL A 22 -2.76 -9.85 5.25
N ASP A 23 -3.67 -10.77 5.56
CA ASP A 23 -4.99 -10.79 4.93
C ASP A 23 -5.94 -9.79 5.60
N PHE A 24 -6.55 -8.91 4.79
CA PHE A 24 -7.48 -7.89 5.24
C PHE A 24 -8.67 -7.78 4.27
N THR A 25 -9.84 -7.48 4.81
CA THR A 25 -11.12 -7.48 4.08
C THR A 25 -11.14 -6.54 2.88
N ALA A 26 -10.52 -5.36 3.00
CA ALA A 26 -10.54 -4.33 1.97
C ALA A 26 -9.42 -4.48 0.92
N LYS A 27 -8.74 -5.63 0.84
CA LYS A 27 -7.54 -5.82 0.02
C LYS A 27 -7.74 -5.65 -1.49
N THR A 28 -8.91 -6.02 -2.00
CA THR A 28 -9.26 -5.90 -3.42
C THR A 28 -10.05 -4.62 -3.73
N TYR A 29 -10.22 -3.73 -2.74
CA TYR A 29 -11.02 -2.52 -2.94
C TYR A 29 -10.26 -1.50 -3.78
N CYS A 30 -10.99 -0.82 -4.67
CA CYS A 30 -10.46 0.33 -5.39
C CYS A 30 -10.10 1.45 -4.40
N CYS A 31 -8.94 2.10 -4.60
CA CYS A 31 -8.56 3.25 -3.78
C CYS A 31 -9.33 4.53 -4.13
N GLY A 32 -10.04 4.57 -5.27
CA GLY A 32 -10.80 5.74 -5.73
C GLY A 32 -9.98 6.83 -6.43
N ALA A 33 -8.67 6.63 -6.63
CA ALA A 33 -7.77 7.68 -7.13
C ALA A 33 -8.23 8.35 -8.44
N ALA A 34 -8.76 7.57 -9.39
CA ALA A 34 -9.22 8.08 -10.68
C ALA A 34 -10.39 9.08 -10.55
N GLN A 35 -11.12 9.05 -9.44
CA GLN A 35 -12.26 9.92 -9.16
C GLN A 35 -12.00 10.89 -8.01
N MET A 36 -10.81 10.85 -7.40
CA MET A 36 -10.52 11.62 -6.18
C MET A 36 -10.67 13.14 -6.39
N VAL A 37 -10.32 13.65 -7.58
CA VAL A 37 -10.45 15.08 -7.90
C VAL A 37 -11.90 15.53 -8.02
N ALA A 38 -12.75 14.70 -8.65
CA ALA A 38 -14.15 15.05 -8.91
C ALA A 38 -15.09 14.70 -7.76
N HIS A 39 -14.77 13.65 -7.01
CA HIS A 39 -15.65 13.00 -6.03
C HIS A 39 -14.90 12.67 -4.74
N GLU A 40 -14.18 13.66 -4.19
CA GLU A 40 -13.35 13.48 -2.99
C GLU A 40 -14.14 12.88 -1.83
N GLU A 41 -15.33 13.40 -1.54
CA GLU A 41 -16.19 12.95 -0.43
C GLU A 41 -16.60 11.47 -0.55
N ALA A 42 -16.76 10.96 -1.76
CA ALA A 42 -17.06 9.55 -2.02
C ALA A 42 -15.80 8.67 -1.97
N CYS A 43 -14.63 9.21 -2.33
CA CYS A 43 -13.39 8.46 -2.42
C CYS A 43 -12.63 8.36 -1.09
N LEU A 44 -12.66 9.40 -0.25
CA LEU A 44 -11.99 9.41 1.06
C LEU A 44 -12.41 8.25 1.99
N PRO A 45 -13.69 7.87 2.07
CA PRO A 45 -14.12 6.68 2.83
C PRO A 45 -13.47 5.38 2.34
N LEU A 46 -13.22 5.22 1.03
CA LEU A 46 -12.57 4.03 0.46
C LEU A 46 -11.12 3.93 0.95
N VAL A 47 -10.39 5.05 0.87
CA VAL A 47 -9.01 5.13 1.37
C VAL A 47 -8.97 4.84 2.87
N ARG A 48 -9.84 5.49 3.66
CA ARG A 48 -9.94 5.25 5.10
C ARG A 48 -10.19 3.78 5.42
N ARG A 49 -11.08 3.13 4.67
CA ARG A 49 -11.42 1.71 4.87
C ARG A 49 -10.22 0.81 4.65
N ILE A 50 -9.51 0.97 3.53
CA ILE A 50 -8.30 0.19 3.21
C ILE A 50 -7.26 0.35 4.32
N LEU A 51 -6.92 1.59 4.65
CA LEU A 51 -5.88 1.91 5.63
C LEU A 51 -6.22 1.39 7.04
N SER A 52 -7.45 1.65 7.50
CA SER A 52 -7.88 1.23 8.84
C SER A 52 -7.98 -0.28 8.97
N ASP A 53 -8.37 -0.97 7.89
CA ASP A 53 -8.50 -2.42 7.88
C ASP A 53 -7.13 -3.12 7.88
N ALA A 54 -6.23 -2.71 6.98
CA ALA A 54 -4.86 -3.21 6.94
C ALA A 54 -4.14 -2.95 8.28
N THR A 55 -4.24 -1.73 8.82
CA THR A 55 -3.62 -1.37 10.11
C THR A 55 -4.19 -2.21 11.26
N ARG A 56 -5.52 -2.38 11.34
CA ARG A 56 -6.16 -3.18 12.40
C ARG A 56 -5.77 -4.66 12.33
N LYS A 57 -5.44 -5.17 11.13
CA LYS A 57 -4.94 -6.53 10.92
C LYS A 57 -3.43 -6.68 11.16
N GLY A 58 -2.73 -5.59 11.50
CA GLY A 58 -1.32 -5.60 11.85
C GLY A 58 -0.36 -5.40 10.68
N ALA A 59 -0.82 -4.87 9.54
CA ALA A 59 0.07 -4.53 8.44
C ALA A 59 1.04 -3.40 8.84
N GLN A 60 2.33 -3.61 8.61
CA GLN A 60 3.38 -2.61 8.88
C GLN A 60 3.64 -1.69 7.68
N ALA A 61 3.21 -2.11 6.50
CA ALA A 61 3.22 -1.35 5.26
C ALA A 61 2.14 -1.91 4.33
N ILE A 62 1.69 -1.11 3.38
CA ILE A 62 0.83 -1.56 2.27
C ILE A 62 1.66 -1.54 0.99
N VAL A 63 1.47 -2.54 0.14
CA VAL A 63 2.16 -2.62 -1.15
C VAL A 63 1.18 -2.29 -2.27
N ALA A 64 1.56 -1.36 -3.13
CA ALA A 64 0.81 -0.98 -4.31
C ALA A 64 1.53 -1.41 -5.60
N ILE A 65 0.74 -1.79 -6.59
CA ILE A 65 1.19 -2.03 -7.98
C ILE A 65 0.78 -0.90 -8.94
N CYS A 66 0.13 0.13 -8.42
CA CYS A 66 -0.39 1.26 -9.18
C CYS A 66 0.12 2.55 -8.53
N PRO A 67 0.80 3.45 -9.27
CA PRO A 67 1.32 4.70 -8.72
C PRO A 67 0.21 5.60 -8.14
N LEU A 68 -0.98 5.57 -8.76
CA LEU A 68 -2.13 6.30 -8.24
C LEU A 68 -2.61 5.72 -6.92
N CYS A 69 -2.63 4.39 -6.75
CA CYS A 69 -2.98 3.77 -5.47
C CYS A 69 -1.98 4.15 -4.38
N GLN A 70 -0.68 4.13 -4.70
CA GLN A 70 0.36 4.54 -3.75
C GLN A 70 0.11 5.98 -3.26
N PHE A 71 0.04 6.94 -4.17
CA PHE A 71 -0.16 8.34 -3.83
C PHE A 71 -1.47 8.57 -3.07
N ASN A 72 -2.57 7.98 -3.56
CA ASN A 72 -3.90 8.23 -3.04
C ASN A 72 -4.17 7.58 -1.68
N LEU A 73 -3.41 6.54 -1.33
CA LEU A 73 -3.42 5.96 0.01
C LEU A 73 -2.51 6.73 0.98
N GLU A 74 -1.37 7.26 0.54
CA GLU A 74 -0.46 8.00 1.42
C GLU A 74 -0.90 9.45 1.70
N ALA A 75 -1.30 10.19 0.66
CA ALA A 75 -1.52 11.64 0.77
C ALA A 75 -2.61 12.04 1.78
N PRO A 76 -3.79 11.39 1.83
CA PRO A 76 -4.87 11.83 2.70
C PRO A 76 -4.76 11.29 4.14
N GLN A 77 -3.74 10.49 4.51
CA GLN A 77 -3.72 9.84 5.82
C GLN A 77 -3.77 10.83 7.00
N GLY A 78 -3.10 11.98 6.85
CA GLY A 78 -3.14 13.06 7.84
C GLY A 78 -4.54 13.67 7.98
N LYS A 79 -5.20 13.97 6.85
CA LYS A 79 -6.59 14.49 6.81
C LYS A 79 -7.59 13.48 7.38
N LEU A 80 -7.36 12.19 7.18
CA LEU A 80 -8.25 11.11 7.60
C LEU A 80 -8.06 10.67 9.06
N GLY A 81 -6.99 11.11 9.73
CA GLY A 81 -6.66 10.67 11.09
C GLY A 81 -6.28 9.19 11.19
N VAL A 82 -5.75 8.61 10.11
CA VAL A 82 -5.31 7.19 10.03
C VAL A 82 -3.80 7.05 9.84
N GLY A 83 -3.07 8.17 9.91
CA GLY A 83 -1.65 8.26 9.56
C GLY A 83 -0.76 7.46 10.49
N ASN A 84 -0.35 6.27 10.03
CA ASN A 84 0.81 5.51 10.54
C ASN A 84 1.24 4.32 9.66
N VAL A 85 0.63 4.09 8.48
CA VAL A 85 1.04 2.99 7.59
C VAL A 85 1.67 3.55 6.30
N PRO A 86 2.93 3.19 5.99
CA PRO A 86 3.57 3.56 4.73
C PRO A 86 3.01 2.75 3.56
N VAL A 87 2.95 3.34 2.37
CA VAL A 87 2.51 2.65 1.14
C VAL A 87 3.66 2.65 0.15
N VAL A 88 4.20 1.45 -0.11
CA VAL A 88 5.36 1.26 -0.97
C VAL A 88 4.95 0.67 -2.31
N TYR A 89 5.67 1.03 -3.37
CA TYR A 89 5.51 0.36 -4.65
C TYR A 89 6.21 -1.00 -4.62
N PHE A 90 5.62 -2.03 -5.25
CA PHE A 90 6.14 -3.40 -5.15
C PHE A 90 7.61 -3.55 -5.59
N THR A 91 8.06 -2.77 -6.58
CA THR A 91 9.47 -2.81 -7.02
C THR A 91 10.44 -2.23 -6.00
N GLN A 92 9.97 -1.37 -5.08
CA GLN A 92 10.81 -0.89 -3.97
C GLN A 92 11.11 -2.03 -3.00
N LEU A 93 10.15 -2.92 -2.74
CA LEU A 93 10.39 -4.12 -1.93
C LEU A 93 11.27 -5.13 -2.67
N LEU A 94 11.06 -5.33 -3.98
CA LEU A 94 11.94 -6.16 -4.79
C LEU A 94 13.39 -5.68 -4.70
N GLY A 95 13.58 -4.37 -4.87
CA GLY A 95 14.89 -3.74 -4.78
C GLY A 95 15.55 -3.95 -3.43
N LEU A 96 14.79 -3.83 -2.32
CA LEU A 96 15.30 -4.15 -0.98
C LEU A 96 15.73 -5.61 -0.87
N ALA A 97 14.90 -6.53 -1.36
CA ALA A 97 15.16 -7.97 -1.28
C ALA A 97 16.42 -8.40 -2.06
N ILE A 98 16.74 -7.71 -3.17
CA ILE A 98 17.96 -7.96 -3.96
C ILE A 98 19.16 -7.09 -3.52
N GLY A 99 19.07 -6.39 -2.39
CA GLY A 99 20.19 -5.65 -1.80
C GLY A 99 20.46 -4.27 -2.39
N MET A 100 19.48 -3.66 -3.08
CA MET A 100 19.62 -2.28 -3.58
C MET A 100 19.58 -1.26 -2.44
N ASP A 101 20.34 -0.18 -2.62
CA ASP A 101 20.40 0.90 -1.64
C ASP A 101 19.06 1.66 -1.49
N ARG A 102 18.68 1.95 -0.25
CA ARG A 102 17.41 2.61 0.11
C ARG A 102 17.25 4.00 -0.52
N LYS A 103 18.34 4.71 -0.80
CA LYS A 103 18.34 6.02 -1.48
C LYS A 103 18.00 5.85 -2.95
N VAL A 104 18.55 4.84 -3.62
CA VAL A 104 18.25 4.53 -5.03
C VAL A 104 16.77 4.16 -5.19
N LEU A 105 16.24 3.39 -4.24
CA LEU A 105 14.81 3.01 -4.20
C LEU A 105 13.88 4.17 -3.82
N GLY A 106 14.41 5.33 -3.45
CA GLY A 106 13.62 6.51 -3.14
C GLY A 106 12.73 6.37 -1.90
N LEU A 107 13.05 5.46 -0.96
CA LEU A 107 12.19 5.22 0.22
C LEU A 107 12.02 6.43 1.14
N LYS A 108 12.95 7.40 1.08
CA LYS A 108 12.84 8.69 1.79
C LYS A 108 11.90 9.70 1.11
N LYS A 109 11.40 9.39 -0.10
CA LYS A 109 10.46 10.24 -0.85
C LYS A 109 9.00 9.86 -0.63
N LEU A 110 8.74 8.78 0.10
CA LEU A 110 7.40 8.40 0.54
C LEU A 110 6.84 9.49 1.45
N LEU A 111 5.54 9.78 1.34
CA LEU A 111 4.89 10.80 2.17
C LEU A 111 4.79 10.32 3.62
N VAL A 112 4.74 9.01 3.81
CA VAL A 112 4.71 8.35 5.12
C VAL A 112 6.02 7.57 5.30
N PRO A 113 6.81 7.84 6.35
CA PRO A 113 8.13 7.24 6.51
C PRO A 113 8.09 5.70 6.58
N PHE A 114 8.81 5.04 5.66
CA PHE A 114 9.00 3.59 5.69
C PHE A 114 10.11 3.19 6.68
N LYS A 115 9.69 2.81 7.89
CA LYS A 115 10.57 2.42 9.02
C LYS A 115 10.68 0.91 9.24
N VAL A 116 10.08 0.11 8.37
CA VAL A 116 10.10 -1.36 8.50
C VAL A 116 11.51 -1.86 8.23
N ALA A 117 12.03 -2.66 9.15
CA ALA A 117 13.23 -3.46 8.92
C ALA A 117 12.85 -4.60 7.97
N VAL A 118 13.48 -4.63 6.81
CA VAL A 118 13.35 -5.69 5.80
C VAL A 118 14.61 -6.51 5.86
#